data_AF-A0A0A0F1D9-F1
#
_entry.id   AF-A0A0A0F1D9-F1
#
_cell.length_a   1.000
_cell.length_b   1.000
_cell.length_c   1.000
_cell.angle_alpha   90.00
_cell.angle_beta   90.00
_cell.angle_gamma   90.00
#
_symmetry.space_group_name_H-M   'P 1'
#
loop_
_entity.id
_entity.type
_entity.pdbx_description
1 polymer ?
#
loop_
_entity_poly.entity_id
_entity_poly.type
_entity_poly.pdbx_seq_one_letter_code
_entity_poly.pdbx_strand_id
1 'polypeptide(L)'
;MMRPVVLLFVLGLAACSTHAADRDPRLTLKQWGLAYCIAEHVEGGAGHGGAAMGGYFQLGSHESEDAYANVRRFFDDWVEKRPAVPKTPGTDLSLMTCINAYESAEYASVVREQDRFLPPSVE
;
A
#
# COMPACT_ATOMS: atom_id res chain seq x y z
N MET A 1 31.01 -48.19 31.07
CA MET A 1 31.36 -46.93 30.36
C MET A 1 30.41 -46.75 29.20
N MET A 2 29.38 -45.90 29.35
CA MET A 2 28.38 -45.63 28.30
C MET A 2 28.00 -44.14 28.34
N ARG A 3 28.30 -43.49 27.22
CA ARG A 3 27.92 -42.18 26.65
C ARG A 3 26.97 -41.26 27.44
N PRO A 4 27.33 -39.98 27.66
CA PRO A 4 26.34 -38.92 27.81
C PRO A 4 25.85 -38.49 26.41
N VAL A 5 24.56 -38.68 26.20
CA VAL A 5 23.75 -38.01 25.17
C VAL A 5 23.55 -36.57 25.65
N VAL A 6 24.11 -35.60 24.94
CA VAL A 6 23.62 -34.21 25.00
C VAL A 6 23.60 -33.68 23.56
N LEU A 7 22.43 -33.83 22.92
CA LEU A 7 22.10 -33.07 21.71
C LEU A 7 22.00 -31.60 22.10
N LEU A 8 22.99 -30.80 21.70
CA LEU A 8 22.83 -29.34 21.60
C LEU A 8 22.04 -29.03 20.32
N PHE A 9 20.72 -29.06 20.43
CA PHE A 9 19.83 -28.40 19.48
C PHE A 9 19.91 -26.89 19.74
N VAL A 10 20.85 -26.20 19.10
CA VAL A 10 20.86 -24.73 19.03
C VAL A 10 19.89 -24.33 17.92
N LEU A 11 18.60 -24.29 18.26
CA LEU A 11 17.58 -23.58 17.51
C LEU A 11 17.27 -22.31 18.30
N GLY A 12 17.64 -21.16 17.75
CA GLY A 12 17.49 -19.89 18.44
C GLY A 12 17.65 -18.70 17.50
N LEU A 13 16.69 -18.58 16.59
CA LEU A 13 16.27 -17.34 15.94
C LEU A 13 17.40 -16.55 15.26
N ALA A 14 17.59 -16.83 13.97
CA ALA A 14 17.92 -15.75 13.05
C ALA A 14 16.77 -14.73 13.18
N ALA A 15 16.96 -13.73 14.03
CA ALA A 15 16.21 -12.50 13.93
C ALA A 15 16.54 -11.97 12.54
N CYS A 16 15.67 -12.28 11.56
CA CYS A 16 15.48 -11.37 10.46
C CYS A 16 14.92 -10.10 11.09
N SER A 17 15.80 -9.29 11.66
CA SER A 17 15.63 -7.86 11.65
C SER A 17 15.58 -7.52 10.17
N THR A 18 14.38 -7.61 9.58
CA THR A 18 14.04 -6.73 8.48
C THR A 18 14.31 -5.36 9.06
N HIS A 19 15.50 -4.85 8.79
CA HIS A 19 15.68 -3.42 8.77
C HIS A 19 14.48 -2.97 7.95
N ALA A 20 13.54 -2.28 8.58
CA ALA A 20 12.75 -1.31 7.87
C ALA A 20 13.82 -0.39 7.28
N ALA A 21 14.34 -0.78 6.11
CA ALA A 21 15.07 0.12 5.24
C ALA A 21 14.19 1.35 5.22
N ASP A 22 14.75 2.50 5.57
CA ASP A 22 14.03 3.76 5.70
C ASP A 22 13.10 3.95 4.49
N ARG A 23 11.87 3.47 4.63
CA ARG A 23 10.93 3.33 3.52
C ARG A 23 10.16 4.60 3.57
N ASP A 24 10.24 5.36 2.49
CA ASP A 24 9.49 6.59 2.33
C ASP A 24 8.00 6.32 2.69
N PRO A 25 7.52 6.87 3.82
CA PRO A 25 6.15 6.63 4.28
C PRO A 25 5.13 7.11 3.25
N ARG A 26 5.46 8.18 2.52
CA ARG A 26 4.63 8.74 1.46
C ARG A 26 4.55 7.79 0.28
N LEU A 27 5.67 7.22 -0.16
CA LEU A 27 5.66 6.23 -1.25
C LEU A 27 4.81 5.01 -0.88
N THR A 28 4.94 4.53 0.36
CA THR A 28 4.18 3.36 0.84
C THR A 28 2.68 3.66 0.87
N LEU A 29 2.26 4.82 1.38
CA LEU A 29 0.87 5.26 1.34
C LEU A 29 0.38 5.47 -0.10
N LYS A 30 1.23 6.04 -0.96
CA LYS A 30 0.94 6.27 -2.38
C LYS A 30 0.60 4.94 -3.07
N GLN A 31 1.44 3.92 -2.86
CA GLN A 31 1.28 2.57 -3.41
C GLN A 31 0.08 1.83 -2.80
N TRP A 32 -0.18 2.02 -1.51
CA TRP A 32 -1.39 1.53 -0.87
C TRP A 32 -2.66 2.03 -1.58
N GLY A 33 -2.74 3.31 -1.91
CA GLY A 33 -3.90 3.87 -2.60
C GLY A 33 -4.10 3.35 -4.02
N LEU A 34 -3.01 3.12 -4.78
CA LEU A 34 -3.13 2.45 -6.08
C LEU A 34 -3.68 1.03 -5.93
N ALA A 35 -3.18 0.28 -4.93
CA ALA A 35 -3.67 -1.06 -4.64
C ALA A 35 -5.16 -1.06 -4.26
N TYR A 36 -5.61 -0.08 -3.47
CA TYR A 36 -7.03 0.15 -3.19
C TYR A 36 -7.83 0.40 -4.47
N CYS A 37 -7.37 1.32 -5.33
CA CYS A 37 -8.09 1.62 -6.57
C CYS A 37 -8.26 0.37 -7.45
N ILE A 38 -7.21 -0.45 -7.56
CA ILE A 38 -7.25 -1.71 -8.29
C ILE A 38 -8.23 -2.70 -7.64
N ALA A 39 -8.24 -2.79 -6.30
CA ALA A 39 -9.11 -3.73 -5.60
C ALA A 39 -10.60 -3.43 -5.82
N GLU A 40 -10.97 -2.15 -5.75
CA GLU A 40 -12.38 -1.73 -5.76
C GLU A 40 -12.91 -1.42 -7.15
N HIS A 41 -12.09 -0.86 -8.03
CA HIS A 41 -12.58 -0.23 -9.28
C HIS A 41 -12.18 -0.98 -10.55
N VAL A 42 -11.27 -1.96 -10.48
CA VAL A 42 -10.80 -2.72 -11.65
C VAL A 42 -11.45 -4.10 -11.69
N GLU A 43 -12.03 -4.46 -12.83
CA GLU A 43 -12.65 -5.78 -13.02
C GLU A 43 -11.62 -6.89 -12.78
N GLY A 44 -11.95 -7.84 -11.90
CA GLY A 44 -11.04 -8.92 -11.48
C GLY A 44 -9.87 -8.46 -10.58
N GLY A 45 -9.80 -7.18 -10.20
CA GLY A 45 -8.72 -6.60 -9.41
C GLY A 45 -8.77 -6.91 -7.91
N ALA A 46 -9.95 -7.23 -7.36
CA ALA A 46 -10.19 -7.40 -5.92
C ALA A 46 -9.15 -8.26 -5.18
N GLY A 47 -8.81 -9.43 -5.73
CA GLY A 47 -7.86 -10.36 -5.09
C GLY A 47 -6.43 -9.82 -5.00
N HIS A 48 -5.89 -9.37 -6.13
CA HIS A 48 -4.51 -8.86 -6.20
C HIS A 48 -4.37 -7.48 -5.56
N GLY A 49 -5.33 -6.58 -5.82
CA GLY A 49 -5.39 -5.25 -5.21
C GLY A 49 -5.52 -5.34 -3.70
N GLY A 50 -6.45 -6.17 -3.18
CA GLY A 50 -6.64 -6.34 -1.75
C GLY A 50 -5.42 -6.92 -1.04
N ALA A 51 -4.74 -7.91 -1.65
CA ALA A 51 -3.50 -8.46 -1.10
C ALA A 51 -2.37 -7.41 -1.07
N ALA A 52 -2.20 -6.63 -2.15
CA ALA A 52 -1.21 -5.55 -2.19
C ALA A 52 -1.54 -4.44 -1.18
N MET A 53 -2.81 -4.08 -1.04
CA MET A 53 -3.30 -3.11 -0.04
C MET A 53 -2.95 -3.57 1.37
N GLY A 54 -3.22 -4.83 1.72
CA GLY A 54 -2.82 -5.41 3.01
C GLY A 54 -1.31 -5.45 3.22
N GLY A 55 -0.53 -5.68 2.15
CA GLY A 55 0.93 -5.63 2.17
C GLY A 55 1.44 -4.22 2.47
N TYR A 56 1.02 -3.21 1.71
CA TYR A 56 1.44 -1.83 1.92
C TYR A 56 0.93 -1.25 3.24
N PHE A 57 -0.21 -1.73 3.75
CA PHE A 57 -0.71 -1.32 5.06
C PHE A 57 0.25 -1.75 6.18
N GLN A 58 0.68 -3.03 6.18
CA GLN A 58 1.66 -3.55 7.14
C GLN A 58 3.01 -2.84 7.09
N LEU A 59 3.35 -2.26 5.94
CA LEU A 59 4.61 -1.58 5.70
C LEU A 59 4.54 -0.07 5.92
N GLY A 60 3.34 0.48 6.10
CA GLY A 60 3.10 1.91 6.22
C GLY A 60 3.43 2.43 7.62
N SER A 61 3.78 3.71 7.69
CA SER A 61 4.15 4.38 8.95
C SER A 61 3.10 5.40 9.41
N HIS A 62 1.97 5.51 8.73
CA HIS A 62 0.89 6.42 9.14
C HIS A 62 0.05 5.75 10.23
N GLU A 63 -0.01 6.32 11.42
CA GLU A 63 -0.59 5.67 12.61
C GLU A 63 -2.12 5.78 12.69
N SER A 64 -2.72 6.65 11.87
CA SER A 64 -4.17 6.87 11.84
C SER A 64 -4.82 6.24 10.61
N GLU A 65 -5.93 5.54 10.81
CA GLU A 65 -6.80 5.07 9.73
C GLU A 65 -7.31 6.21 8.85
N ASP A 66 -7.36 7.44 9.37
CA ASP A 66 -7.79 8.62 8.61
C ASP A 66 -6.86 8.90 7.41
N ALA A 67 -5.55 8.61 7.52
CA ALA A 67 -4.60 8.76 6.41
C ALA A 67 -5.04 7.93 5.21
N TYR A 68 -5.41 6.67 5.47
CA TYR A 68 -5.88 5.70 4.49
C TYR A 68 -7.29 6.04 4.00
N ALA A 69 -8.19 6.49 4.89
CA ALA A 69 -9.54 6.92 4.52
C ALA A 69 -9.54 8.13 3.56
N ASN A 70 -8.63 9.09 3.74
CA ASN A 70 -8.49 10.23 2.84
C ASN A 70 -7.99 9.82 1.46
N VAL A 71 -7.05 8.87 1.40
CA VAL A 71 -6.58 8.28 0.14
C VAL A 71 -7.68 7.52 -0.58
N ARG A 72 -8.50 6.71 0.12
CA ARG A 72 -9.67 6.04 -0.48
C ARG A 72 -10.62 7.02 -1.13
N ARG A 73 -11.03 8.04 -0.37
CA ARG A 73 -11.94 9.09 -0.84
C ARG A 73 -11.42 9.78 -2.10
N PHE A 74 -10.12 10.03 -2.19
CA PHE A 74 -9.52 10.59 -3.39
C PHE A 74 -9.73 9.70 -4.63
N PHE A 75 -9.49 8.39 -4.51
CA PHE A 75 -9.64 7.47 -5.64
C PHE A 75 -11.11 7.26 -6.02
N ASP A 76 -12.01 7.14 -5.04
CA ASP A 76 -13.44 7.02 -5.29
C ASP A 76 -13.95 8.23 -6.08
N ASP A 77 -13.61 9.44 -5.61
CA ASP A 77 -13.94 10.69 -6.29
C ASP A 77 -13.31 10.77 -7.70
N TRP A 78 -12.06 10.33 -7.87
CA TRP A 78 -11.35 10.40 -9.14
C TRP A 78 -12.01 9.51 -10.19
N VAL A 79 -12.26 8.24 -9.85
CA VAL A 79 -12.83 7.25 -10.77
C VAL A 79 -14.22 7.70 -11.25
N GLU A 80 -15.04 8.25 -10.35
CA GLU A 80 -16.35 8.78 -10.71
C GLU A 80 -16.28 10.03 -11.61
N LYS A 81 -15.40 10.99 -11.27
CA LYS A 81 -15.36 12.31 -11.94
C LYS A 81 -14.54 12.32 -13.22
N ARG A 82 -13.61 11.38 -13.37
CA ARG A 82 -12.60 11.37 -14.45
C ARG A 82 -12.42 9.97 -15.05
N PRO A 83 -13.50 9.28 -15.46
CA PRO A 83 -13.37 7.97 -16.07
C PRO A 83 -12.61 8.08 -17.39
N ALA A 84 -11.68 7.16 -17.64
CA ALA A 84 -11.05 7.05 -18.94
C ALA A 84 -12.08 6.64 -20.01
N VAL A 85 -12.06 7.33 -21.15
CA VAL A 85 -12.97 7.04 -22.27
C VAL A 85 -12.25 6.14 -23.29
N PRO A 86 -12.74 4.91 -23.52
CA PRO A 86 -12.11 4.00 -24.45
C PRO A 86 -12.33 4.42 -25.90
N LYS A 87 -11.28 4.29 -26.72
CA LYS A 87 -11.38 4.42 -28.18
C LYS A 87 -11.97 3.18 -28.85
N THR A 88 -11.85 2.03 -28.19
CA THR A 88 -12.39 0.75 -28.64
C THR A 88 -13.58 0.38 -27.75
N PRO A 89 -14.81 0.25 -28.31
CA PRO A 89 -15.97 -0.14 -27.53
C PRO A 89 -15.76 -1.46 -26.77
N GLY A 90 -16.26 -1.53 -25.53
CA GLY A 90 -16.16 -2.72 -24.68
C GLY A 90 -14.79 -2.95 -24.03
N THR A 91 -13.83 -2.04 -24.21
CA THR A 91 -12.55 -2.10 -23.49
C THR A 91 -12.69 -1.45 -22.11
N ASP A 92 -12.39 -2.20 -21.05
CA ASP A 92 -12.25 -1.65 -19.71
C ASP A 92 -10.95 -0.85 -19.58
N LEU A 93 -11.06 0.40 -19.12
CA LEU A 93 -9.95 1.31 -18.85
C LEU A 93 -9.89 1.74 -17.37
N SER A 94 -10.57 1.01 -16.49
CA SER A 94 -10.51 1.19 -15.04
C SER A 94 -9.06 1.21 -14.52
N LEU A 95 -8.23 0.25 -14.95
CA LEU A 95 -6.82 0.17 -14.55
C LEU A 95 -6.04 1.41 -15.01
N MET A 96 -6.28 1.88 -16.24
CA MET A 96 -5.66 3.10 -16.74
C MET A 96 -6.13 4.33 -15.94
N THR A 97 -7.40 4.37 -15.54
CA THR A 97 -7.95 5.42 -14.68
C THR A 97 -7.23 5.45 -13.33
N CYS A 98 -7.03 4.29 -12.68
CA CYS A 98 -6.27 4.17 -11.44
C CYS A 98 -4.80 4.62 -11.59
N ILE A 99 -4.13 4.25 -12.69
CA ILE A 99 -2.75 4.66 -12.97
C ILE A 99 -2.67 6.18 -13.17
N ASN A 100 -3.61 6.77 -13.91
CA ASN A 100 -3.66 8.22 -14.13
C ASN A 100 -3.88 8.98 -12.81
N ALA A 101 -4.74 8.46 -11.93
CA ALA A 101 -4.93 9.01 -10.58
C ALA A 101 -3.64 8.91 -9.76
N TYR A 102 -2.97 7.75 -9.77
CA TYR A 102 -1.72 7.52 -9.07
C TYR A 102 -0.59 8.47 -9.50
N GLU A 103 -0.49 8.78 -10.79
CA GLU A 103 0.53 9.70 -11.32
C GLU A 103 0.13 11.19 -11.21
N SER A 104 -1.07 11.50 -10.73
CA SER A 104 -1.56 12.87 -10.65
C SER A 104 -0.84 13.71 -9.58
N ALA A 105 -0.68 15.00 -9.87
CA ALA A 105 -0.13 15.95 -8.90
C ALA A 105 -1.08 16.15 -7.71
N GLU A 106 -2.39 16.02 -7.94
CA GLU A 106 -3.43 16.07 -6.92
C GLU A 106 -3.28 14.93 -5.92
N TYR A 107 -3.06 13.70 -6.39
CA TYR A 107 -2.83 12.58 -5.48
C TYR A 107 -1.55 12.76 -4.68
N ALA A 108 -0.48 13.23 -5.33
CA ALA A 108 0.76 13.54 -4.63
C ALA A 108 0.55 14.61 -3.53
N SER A 109 -0.37 15.56 -3.71
CA SER A 109 -0.76 16.52 -2.65
C SER A 109 -1.50 15.84 -1.52
N VAL A 110 -2.51 15.01 -1.83
CA VAL A 110 -3.25 14.25 -0.82
C VAL A 110 -2.30 13.42 0.03
N VAL A 111 -1.34 12.71 -0.59
CA VAL A 111 -0.35 11.91 0.16
C VAL A 111 0.50 12.77 1.09
N ARG A 112 1.02 13.92 0.63
CA ARG A 112 1.81 14.83 1.49
C ARG A 112 1.01 15.38 2.67
N GLU A 113 -0.27 15.68 2.47
CA GLU A 113 -1.13 16.14 3.56
C GLU A 113 -1.31 15.10 4.68
N GLN A 114 -1.07 13.82 4.39
CA GLN A 114 -1.16 12.77 5.39
C GLN A 114 0.07 12.69 6.30
N ASP A 115 1.15 13.44 6.02
CA ASP A 115 2.32 13.51 6.91
C ASP A 115 1.95 13.91 8.35
N ARG A 116 0.83 14.61 8.54
CA ARG A 116 0.25 14.93 9.86
C ARG A 116 -0.10 13.72 10.71
N PHE A 117 -0.16 12.53 10.11
CA PHE A 117 -0.43 11.25 10.76
C PHE A 117 0.81 10.36 10.86
N LEU A 118 2.00 10.90 10.56
CA LEU A 118 3.25 10.22 10.86
C LEU A 118 3.56 10.32 12.36
N PRO A 119 4.30 9.36 12.92
CA PRO A 119 4.80 9.46 14.27
C PRO A 119 5.65 10.73 14.43
N PRO A 120 5.66 11.35 15.62
CA PRO A 120 6.58 12.44 15.90
C PRO A 120 8.02 11.98 15.65
N SER A 121 8.81 12.81 14.96
CA SER A 121 10.22 12.54 14.75
C SER A 121 10.94 12.45 16.11
N VAL A 122 11.61 11.33 16.36
CA VAL A 122 12.54 11.21 17.49
C VAL A 122 13.82 11.93 17.07
N GLU A 123 14.01 13.16 17.57
CA GLU A 123 15.28 13.89 17.47
C GLU A 123 16.36 13.27 18.39
#